data_AF-A0AAU7QC82-F1
#
_entry.id   AF-A0AAU7QC82-F1
#
_cell.length_a   1.000
_cell.length_b   1.000
_cell.length_c   1.000
_cell.angle_alpha   90.00
_cell.angle_beta   90.00
_cell.angle_gamma   90.00
#
_symmetry.space_group_name_H-M   'P 1'
#
loop_
_entity.id
_entity.type
_entity.pdbx_description
1 polymer ?
#
loop_
_entity_poly.entity_id
_entity_poly.type
_entity_poly.pdbx_seq_one_letter_code
_entity_poly.pdbx_strand_id
1 'polypeptide(L)'
;MNGGKNNPSGGANGADGEVMLDIEIVGALAPQATLAVYFAGNTDQGFIDAVNTAIHDTANRPSVISISWGGPESSWTTQSLDAFDDVLQSAAALGVTVCVAAGDSGSSDGVDDGADHVDFPASSPYALACGGTRLVAADNAIKTETVWNDGAQGGAGGGGISTHFPLPDWQKSLKAVRTGGKQTALSHRGVPDVAGNASPETGYKVLVQGQWTVVGGTSAVAPLWAGLIARANAAAGKTLGYLQPLLYTADACRDVTQGNNGDFAAAPGWDACTGLGSPDGEKVAALLR
;
A
#
# COMPACT_ATOMS: atom_id res chain seq x y z
N MET A 1 -24.46 2.39 3.87
CA MET A 1 -23.40 2.59 4.90
C MET A 1 -23.89 2.11 6.25
N ASN A 2 -23.32 1.02 6.76
CA ASN A 2 -23.68 0.35 8.01
C ASN A 2 -23.12 1.08 9.25
N GLY A 3 -23.63 2.29 9.54
CA GLY A 3 -23.56 2.89 10.87
C GLY A 3 -22.23 3.48 11.34
N GLY A 4 -21.14 3.39 10.57
CA GLY A 4 -19.89 4.10 10.85
C GLY A 4 -20.11 5.61 10.86
N LYS A 5 -19.66 6.29 11.93
CA LYS A 5 -19.71 7.75 12.06
C LYS A 5 -18.31 8.25 12.35
N ASN A 6 -17.94 9.40 11.78
CA ASN A 6 -16.77 10.14 12.24
C ASN A 6 -16.96 10.45 13.73
N ASN A 7 -16.17 9.80 14.57
CA ASN A 7 -16.21 9.96 16.02
C ASN A 7 -14.78 10.13 16.55
N PRO A 8 -14.24 11.36 16.50
CA PRO A 8 -12.86 11.63 16.88
C PRO A 8 -12.57 11.18 18.31
N SER A 9 -11.57 10.33 18.51
CA SER A 9 -11.25 9.72 19.82
C SER A 9 -10.11 10.42 20.56
N GLY A 10 -9.53 11.47 19.99
CA GLY A 10 -8.75 12.46 20.74
C GLY A 10 -7.25 12.19 20.88
N GLY A 11 -6.67 11.32 20.05
CA GLY A 11 -5.23 11.05 20.06
C GLY A 11 -4.60 10.97 18.67
N ALA A 12 -3.40 11.53 18.51
CA ALA A 12 -2.63 11.50 17.26
C ALA A 12 -2.13 10.11 16.85
N ASN A 13 -2.13 9.16 17.77
CA ASN A 13 -1.73 7.76 17.53
C ASN A 13 -2.93 6.82 17.32
N GLY A 14 -4.14 7.37 17.21
CA GLY A 14 -5.37 6.60 16.96
C GLY A 14 -5.92 6.84 15.55
N ALA A 15 -7.18 6.45 15.33
CA ALA A 15 -7.85 6.61 14.03
C ALA A 15 -7.84 8.05 13.49
N ASP A 16 -7.81 9.07 14.37
CA ASP A 16 -7.70 10.48 13.97
C ASP A 16 -6.37 10.79 13.27
N GLY A 17 -5.28 10.15 13.71
CA GLY A 17 -3.96 10.28 13.11
C GLY A 17 -3.90 9.67 11.72
N GLU A 18 -4.44 8.46 11.58
CA GLU A 18 -4.55 7.73 10.32
C GLU A 18 -5.36 8.52 9.27
N VAL A 19 -6.57 8.95 9.64
CA VAL A 19 -7.44 9.72 8.73
C VAL A 19 -6.80 11.04 8.32
N MET A 20 -6.14 11.75 9.25
CA MET A 20 -5.48 13.02 8.92
C MET A 20 -4.23 12.81 8.06
N LEU A 21 -3.43 11.79 8.34
CA LEU A 21 -2.25 11.42 7.54
C LEU A 21 -2.64 11.18 6.08
N ASP A 22 -3.66 10.35 5.84
CA ASP A 22 -4.17 10.04 4.51
C ASP A 22 -4.59 11.31 3.76
N ILE A 23 -5.42 12.14 4.40
CA ILE A 23 -5.96 13.36 3.78
C ILE A 23 -4.85 14.38 3.51
N GLU A 24 -3.92 14.57 4.44
CA GLU A 24 -2.83 15.53 4.29
C GLU A 24 -1.86 15.13 3.18
N ILE A 25 -1.51 13.84 3.06
CA ILE A 25 -0.62 13.36 1.98
C ILE A 25 -1.29 13.53 0.62
N VAL A 26 -2.51 13.01 0.42
CA VAL A 26 -3.19 13.15 -0.87
C VAL A 26 -3.47 14.62 -1.18
N GLY A 27 -3.92 15.39 -0.18
CA GLY A 27 -4.20 16.82 -0.33
C GLY A 27 -2.98 17.66 -0.69
N ALA A 28 -1.79 17.31 -0.18
CA ALA A 28 -0.55 17.98 -0.53
C ALA A 28 -0.07 17.63 -1.95
N LEU A 29 -0.24 16.37 -2.36
CA LEU A 29 0.24 15.89 -3.66
C LEU A 29 -0.72 16.23 -4.81
N ALA A 30 -2.02 16.13 -4.57
CA ALA A 30 -3.08 16.32 -5.55
C ALA A 30 -4.14 17.34 -5.03
N PRO A 31 -3.75 18.61 -4.77
CA PRO A 31 -4.63 19.60 -4.10
C PRO A 31 -5.87 20.00 -4.91
N GLN A 32 -5.92 19.66 -6.20
CA GLN A 32 -7.07 19.92 -7.06
C GLN A 32 -7.98 18.69 -7.23
N ALA A 33 -7.60 17.54 -6.68
CA ALA A 33 -8.46 16.36 -6.66
C ALA A 33 -9.58 16.52 -5.62
N THR A 34 -10.75 15.98 -5.91
CA THR A 34 -11.82 15.84 -4.91
C THR A 34 -11.48 14.69 -3.97
N LEU A 35 -11.41 14.97 -2.67
CA LEU A 35 -11.18 13.99 -1.61
C LEU A 35 -12.53 13.55 -1.04
N ALA A 36 -12.87 12.27 -1.20
CA ALA A 36 -14.07 11.66 -0.62
C ALA A 36 -13.65 10.60 0.41
N VAL A 37 -14.09 10.77 1.66
CA VAL A 37 -13.74 9.89 2.78
C VAL A 37 -14.95 9.03 3.15
N TYR A 38 -14.78 7.71 3.13
CA TYR A 38 -15.85 6.74 3.34
C TYR A 38 -15.71 6.09 4.72
N PHE A 39 -16.57 6.48 5.67
CA PHE A 39 -16.58 5.92 7.01
C PHE A 39 -17.49 4.69 7.09
N ALA A 40 -17.01 3.62 7.72
CA ALA A 40 -17.76 2.40 7.95
C ALA A 40 -17.50 1.84 9.37
N GLY A 41 -18.30 0.84 9.78
CA GLY A 41 -17.99 0.08 10.99
C GLY A 41 -16.71 -0.74 10.79
N ASN A 42 -15.90 -0.87 11.85
CA ASN A 42 -14.68 -1.68 11.81
C ASN A 42 -15.02 -3.18 11.94
N THR A 43 -15.57 -3.74 10.87
CA THR A 43 -15.90 -5.16 10.69
C THR A 43 -15.62 -5.55 9.24
N ASP A 44 -15.41 -6.83 8.96
CA ASP A 44 -15.21 -7.34 7.59
C ASP A 44 -16.28 -6.80 6.63
N GLN A 45 -17.55 -6.95 7.02
CA GLN A 45 -18.69 -6.46 6.21
C GLN A 45 -18.67 -4.93 6.05
N GLY A 46 -18.36 -4.19 7.11
CA GLY A 46 -18.29 -2.74 7.04
C GLY A 46 -17.21 -2.27 6.07
N PHE A 47 -16.06 -2.95 6.08
CA PHE A 47 -14.93 -2.65 5.18
C PHE A 47 -15.28 -2.97 3.72
N ILE A 48 -15.84 -4.16 3.46
CA ILE A 48 -16.38 -4.57 2.16
C ILE A 48 -17.38 -3.52 1.65
N ASP A 49 -18.34 -3.12 2.49
CA ASP A 49 -19.37 -2.15 2.12
C ASP A 49 -18.78 -0.77 1.81
N ALA A 50 -17.75 -0.34 2.53
CA ALA A 50 -17.10 0.96 2.31
C ALA A 50 -16.45 1.01 0.93
N VAL A 51 -15.66 -0.01 0.59
CA VAL A 51 -14.99 -0.08 -0.72
C VAL A 51 -16.00 -0.27 -1.83
N ASN A 52 -16.99 -1.15 -1.65
CA ASN A 52 -18.05 -1.37 -2.64
C ASN A 52 -18.89 -0.09 -2.86
N THR A 53 -19.14 0.69 -1.81
CA THR A 53 -19.81 1.99 -1.92
C THR A 53 -18.95 2.97 -2.73
N ALA A 54 -17.65 3.06 -2.44
CA ALA A 54 -16.75 3.98 -3.11
C ALA A 54 -16.63 3.70 -4.62
N ILE A 55 -16.44 2.44 -5.02
CA ILE A 55 -16.29 2.07 -6.45
C ILE A 55 -17.57 2.30 -7.26
N HIS A 56 -18.74 2.32 -6.61
CA HIS A 56 -20.05 2.58 -7.24
C HIS A 56 -20.58 4.00 -6.96
N ASP A 57 -19.78 4.88 -6.35
CA ASP A 57 -20.20 6.24 -6.04
C ASP A 57 -20.35 7.07 -7.33
N THR A 58 -21.61 7.30 -7.73
CA THR A 58 -21.93 8.09 -8.92
C THR A 58 -21.88 9.60 -8.70
N ALA A 59 -21.83 10.06 -7.44
CA ALA A 59 -21.72 11.47 -7.08
C ALA A 59 -20.26 11.93 -7.08
N ASN A 60 -19.37 11.20 -6.40
CA ASN A 60 -17.95 11.53 -6.31
C ASN A 60 -17.10 10.89 -7.41
N ARG A 61 -17.51 9.72 -7.94
CA ARG A 61 -16.84 9.00 -9.04
C ARG A 61 -15.32 8.85 -8.86
N PRO A 62 -14.85 8.26 -7.74
CA PRO A 62 -13.41 8.15 -7.48
C PRO A 62 -12.72 7.29 -8.55
N SER A 63 -11.61 7.79 -9.11
CA SER A 63 -10.76 7.01 -10.03
C SER A 63 -9.63 6.25 -9.32
N VAL A 64 -9.38 6.61 -8.05
CA VAL A 64 -8.35 6.02 -7.21
C VAL A 64 -8.90 5.94 -5.78
N ILE A 65 -8.65 4.82 -5.10
CA ILE A 65 -9.00 4.60 -3.70
C ILE A 65 -7.69 4.32 -2.95
N SER A 66 -7.53 4.95 -1.79
CA SER A 66 -6.44 4.67 -0.85
C SER A 66 -6.99 3.92 0.35
N ILE A 67 -6.31 2.88 0.79
CA ILE A 67 -6.65 2.08 1.95
C ILE A 67 -5.41 1.92 2.82
N SER A 68 -5.49 2.44 4.05
CA SER A 68 -4.41 2.41 5.04
C SER A 68 -4.81 1.58 6.28
N TRP A 69 -5.72 0.63 6.09
CA TRP A 69 -6.23 -0.28 7.12
C TRP A 69 -6.16 -1.71 6.60
N GLY A 70 -5.82 -2.65 7.48
CA GLY A 70 -5.65 -4.05 7.14
C GLY A 70 -5.30 -4.89 8.35
N GLY A 71 -4.84 -6.10 8.08
CA GLY A 71 -4.29 -7.04 9.05
C GLY A 71 -3.98 -8.39 8.42
N PRO A 72 -3.42 -9.35 9.18
CA PRO A 72 -2.92 -10.60 8.62
C PRO A 72 -3.99 -11.35 7.83
N GLU A 73 -3.70 -11.71 6.58
CA GLU A 73 -4.56 -12.52 5.72
C GLU A 73 -5.10 -13.76 6.47
N SER A 74 -4.25 -14.36 7.30
CA SER A 74 -4.55 -15.54 8.13
C SER A 74 -5.61 -15.32 9.22
N SER A 75 -5.89 -14.07 9.58
CA SER A 75 -6.90 -13.68 10.57
C SER A 75 -8.31 -13.51 9.97
N TRP A 76 -8.41 -13.42 8.65
CA TRP A 76 -9.68 -13.29 7.93
C TRP A 76 -10.28 -14.66 7.64
N THR A 77 -11.60 -14.74 7.56
CA THR A 77 -12.25 -15.93 7.02
C THR A 77 -12.04 -15.99 5.50
N THR A 78 -11.93 -17.19 4.94
CA THR A 78 -11.87 -17.40 3.47
C THR A 78 -13.03 -16.70 2.77
N GLN A 79 -14.23 -16.73 3.34
CA GLN A 79 -15.40 -16.05 2.78
C GLN A 79 -15.22 -14.52 2.72
N SER A 80 -14.67 -13.92 3.78
CA SER A 80 -14.41 -12.48 3.81
C SER A 80 -13.30 -12.09 2.83
N LEU A 81 -12.24 -12.89 2.73
CA LEU A 81 -11.15 -12.69 1.76
C LEU A 81 -11.70 -12.71 0.33
N ASP A 82 -12.45 -13.76 -0.04
CA ASP A 82 -13.01 -13.92 -1.39
C ASP A 82 -14.00 -12.79 -1.72
N ALA A 83 -14.90 -12.45 -0.78
CA ALA A 83 -15.89 -11.40 -1.00
C ALA A 83 -15.26 -10.01 -1.16
N PHE A 84 -14.19 -9.71 -0.44
CA PHE A 84 -13.47 -8.45 -0.58
C PHE A 84 -12.62 -8.45 -1.86
N ASP A 85 -11.99 -9.56 -2.22
CA ASP A 85 -11.27 -9.71 -3.49
C ASP A 85 -12.19 -9.49 -4.70
N ASP A 86 -13.42 -10.02 -4.67
CA ASP A 86 -14.44 -9.76 -5.70
C ASP A 86 -14.76 -8.26 -5.85
N VAL A 87 -14.76 -7.50 -4.75
CA VAL A 87 -14.95 -6.05 -4.76
C VAL A 87 -13.75 -5.34 -5.38
N LEU A 88 -12.52 -5.77 -5.07
CA LEU A 88 -11.30 -5.22 -5.67
C LEU A 88 -11.19 -5.59 -7.16
N GLN A 89 -11.60 -6.79 -7.55
CA GLN A 89 -11.73 -7.19 -8.95
C GLN A 89 -12.75 -6.30 -9.68
N SER A 90 -13.87 -5.98 -9.05
CA SER A 90 -14.86 -5.05 -9.59
C SER A 90 -14.28 -3.65 -9.76
N ALA A 91 -13.47 -3.17 -8.81
CA ALA A 91 -12.74 -1.90 -8.92
C ALA A 91 -11.83 -1.89 -10.16
N ALA A 92 -11.04 -2.96 -10.35
CA ALA A 92 -10.19 -3.15 -11.52
C ALA A 92 -10.99 -3.11 -12.84
N ALA A 93 -12.14 -3.80 -12.89
CA ALA A 93 -13.03 -3.79 -14.07
C ALA A 93 -13.66 -2.42 -14.35
N LEU A 94 -13.94 -1.63 -13.31
CA LEU A 94 -14.45 -0.27 -13.41
C LEU A 94 -13.35 0.78 -13.70
N GLY A 95 -12.09 0.37 -13.79
CA GLY A 95 -10.97 1.26 -14.05
C GLY A 95 -10.60 2.15 -12.86
N VAL A 96 -10.88 1.69 -11.64
CA VAL A 96 -10.51 2.32 -10.38
C VAL A 96 -9.25 1.65 -9.83
N THR A 97 -8.19 2.41 -9.57
CA THR A 97 -7.00 1.88 -8.91
C THR A 97 -7.20 1.85 -7.39
N VAL A 98 -6.84 0.76 -6.72
CA VAL A 98 -6.91 0.66 -5.26
C VAL A 98 -5.51 0.47 -4.70
N CYS A 99 -4.98 1.49 -4.02
CA CYS A 99 -3.68 1.46 -3.34
C CYS A 99 -3.89 1.01 -1.89
N VAL A 100 -3.11 0.03 -1.41
CA VAL A 100 -3.29 -0.55 -0.08
C VAL A 100 -1.96 -0.64 0.66
N ALA A 101 -1.90 -0.11 1.87
CA ALA A 101 -0.74 -0.24 2.75
C ALA A 101 -0.42 -1.73 3.02
N ALA A 102 0.85 -2.12 2.94
CA ALA A 102 1.26 -3.52 3.03
C ALA A 102 1.49 -4.04 4.46
N GLY A 103 1.28 -3.20 5.47
CA GLY A 103 1.49 -3.52 6.89
C GLY A 103 2.79 -2.91 7.44
N ASP A 104 2.86 -2.82 8.78
CA ASP A 104 3.92 -2.10 9.51
C ASP A 104 4.69 -3.00 10.50
N SER A 105 4.42 -4.31 10.44
CA SER A 105 4.95 -5.31 11.38
C SER A 105 5.88 -6.34 10.71
N GLY A 106 6.53 -5.95 9.61
CA GLY A 106 7.50 -6.79 8.90
C GLY A 106 6.88 -8.06 8.30
N SER A 107 7.70 -9.10 8.13
CA SER A 107 7.27 -10.36 7.48
C SER A 107 6.34 -11.23 8.31
N SER A 108 6.20 -10.97 9.62
CA SER A 108 5.28 -11.71 10.49
C SER A 108 3.90 -11.08 10.60
N ASP A 109 3.74 -9.85 10.09
CA ASP A 109 2.54 -9.02 10.21
C ASP A 109 1.99 -8.94 11.66
N GLY A 110 2.89 -8.98 12.64
CA GLY A 110 2.53 -8.91 14.06
C GLY A 110 1.95 -10.19 14.66
N VAL A 111 1.91 -11.29 13.91
CA VAL A 111 1.50 -12.61 14.40
C VAL A 111 2.68 -13.32 15.09
N ASP A 112 2.47 -13.75 16.34
CA ASP A 112 3.50 -14.42 17.17
C ASP A 112 3.37 -15.96 17.10
N ASP A 113 3.41 -16.52 15.90
CA ASP A 113 3.41 -17.97 15.65
C ASP A 113 4.69 -18.48 14.97
N GLY A 114 5.63 -17.57 14.68
CA GLY A 114 6.91 -17.87 14.02
C GLY A 114 6.79 -18.13 12.52
N ALA A 115 5.66 -17.82 11.88
CA ALA A 115 5.46 -17.90 10.44
C ALA A 115 5.47 -16.53 9.76
N ASP A 116 5.61 -16.54 8.44
CA ASP A 116 5.43 -15.34 7.62
C ASP A 116 3.95 -15.11 7.34
N HIS A 117 3.51 -13.85 7.43
CA HIS A 117 2.16 -13.41 7.12
C HIS A 117 2.22 -12.18 6.23
N VAL A 118 1.25 -12.04 5.33
CA VAL A 118 1.04 -10.83 4.53
C VAL A 118 -0.27 -10.18 4.93
N ASP A 119 -0.31 -8.86 4.87
CA ASP A 119 -1.47 -8.06 5.23
C ASP A 119 -2.55 -8.11 4.12
N PHE A 120 -3.82 -8.19 4.52
CA PHE A 120 -4.99 -8.07 3.66
C PHE A 120 -5.74 -6.75 4.00
N PRO A 121 -6.08 -5.90 3.01
CA PRO A 121 -6.29 -6.24 1.59
C PRO A 121 -5.09 -6.20 0.65
N ALA A 122 -3.88 -5.87 1.12
CA ALA A 122 -2.71 -5.74 0.25
C ALA A 122 -2.35 -7.05 -0.49
N SER A 123 -2.61 -8.20 0.11
CA SER A 123 -2.35 -9.50 -0.51
C SER A 123 -3.27 -9.84 -1.70
N SER A 124 -4.37 -9.10 -1.91
CA SER A 124 -5.19 -9.25 -3.13
C SER A 124 -4.37 -8.94 -4.40
N PRO A 125 -4.50 -9.73 -5.49
CA PRO A 125 -3.87 -9.44 -6.78
C PRO A 125 -4.48 -8.23 -7.51
N TYR A 126 -5.60 -7.68 -7.01
CA TYR A 126 -6.26 -6.48 -7.55
C TYR A 126 -5.94 -5.21 -6.74
N ALA A 127 -5.36 -5.35 -5.55
CA ALA A 127 -4.78 -4.25 -4.78
C ALA A 127 -3.38 -3.92 -5.28
N LEU A 128 -3.05 -2.62 -5.41
CA LEU A 128 -1.67 -2.17 -5.57
C LEU A 128 -1.07 -2.08 -4.16
N ALA A 129 -0.32 -3.11 -3.77
CA ALA A 129 0.27 -3.22 -2.44
C ALA A 129 1.47 -2.26 -2.29
N CYS A 130 1.41 -1.43 -1.26
CA CYS A 130 2.33 -0.34 -0.98
C CYS A 130 3.18 -0.64 0.27
N GLY A 131 4.42 -1.08 0.06
CA GLY A 131 5.40 -1.34 1.13
C GLY A 131 6.20 -0.11 1.57
N GLY A 132 7.16 -0.33 2.46
CA GLY A 132 7.84 0.75 3.18
C GLY A 132 9.35 0.80 2.96
N THR A 133 9.87 2.00 2.71
CA THR A 133 11.30 2.31 2.66
C THR A 133 11.71 3.31 3.74
N ARG A 134 13.00 3.39 4.02
CA ARG A 134 13.62 4.49 4.75
C ARG A 134 14.35 5.38 3.74
N LEU A 135 13.79 6.55 3.48
CA LEU A 135 14.30 7.48 2.47
C LEU A 135 15.14 8.59 3.10
N VAL A 136 16.36 8.76 2.60
CA VAL A 136 17.17 9.96 2.88
C VAL A 136 17.35 10.71 1.56
N ALA A 137 16.68 11.85 1.46
CA ALA A 137 16.79 12.77 0.33
C ALA A 137 17.33 14.12 0.80
N ALA A 138 18.18 14.74 -0.03
CA ALA A 138 18.71 16.08 0.19
C ALA A 138 19.03 16.72 -1.17
N ASP A 139 18.91 18.05 -1.26
CA ASP A 139 19.20 18.81 -2.49
C ASP A 139 18.43 18.29 -3.72
N ASN A 140 17.14 17.96 -3.53
CA ASN A 140 16.26 17.37 -4.56
C ASN A 140 16.78 16.06 -5.18
N ALA A 141 17.59 15.31 -4.43
CA ALA A 141 18.10 14.01 -4.87
C ALA A 141 17.99 12.97 -3.75
N ILE A 142 17.66 11.73 -4.14
CA ILE A 142 17.74 10.57 -3.26
C ILE A 142 19.21 10.27 -2.99
N LYS A 143 19.62 10.32 -1.72
CA LYS A 143 20.98 9.96 -1.30
C LYS A 143 21.05 8.47 -0.97
N THR A 144 20.10 7.98 -0.18
CA THR A 144 19.93 6.56 0.12
C THR A 144 18.46 6.22 0.25
N GLU A 145 18.11 5.01 -0.17
CA GLU A 145 16.80 4.42 0.09
C GLU A 145 17.01 2.93 0.37
N THR A 146 16.52 2.46 1.50
CA THR A 146 16.64 1.08 1.96
C THR A 146 15.27 0.58 2.42
N VAL A 147 15.12 -0.73 2.65
CA VAL A 147 13.93 -1.28 3.31
C VAL A 147 13.71 -0.56 4.64
N TRP A 148 12.46 -0.20 4.95
CA TRP A 148 12.11 0.24 6.30
C TRP A 148 12.09 -0.96 7.25
N ASN A 149 13.00 -0.95 8.22
CA ASN A 149 13.01 -1.87 9.35
C ASN A 149 13.77 -1.21 10.50
N ASP A 150 13.02 -0.64 11.44
CA ASP A 150 13.54 0.08 12.60
C ASP A 150 13.50 -0.80 13.86
N GLY A 151 13.44 -2.13 13.68
CA GLY A 151 13.46 -3.14 14.74
C GLY A 151 12.13 -3.28 15.50
N ALA A 152 12.17 -4.10 16.56
CA ALA A 152 10.97 -4.55 17.27
C ALA A 152 10.09 -3.44 17.87
N GLN A 153 10.64 -2.25 18.08
CA GLN A 153 9.91 -1.09 18.62
C GLN A 153 9.67 0.02 17.58
N GLY A 154 10.27 -0.09 16.39
CA GLY A 154 10.22 0.94 15.35
C GLY A 154 9.35 0.56 14.14
N GLY A 155 8.94 -0.70 14.03
CA GLY A 155 8.16 -1.22 12.90
C GLY A 155 9.03 -1.56 11.69
N ALA A 156 8.43 -2.25 10.73
CA ALA A 156 9.07 -2.64 9.48
C ALA A 156 8.01 -2.78 8.38
N GLY A 157 8.36 -2.46 7.13
CA GLY A 157 7.43 -2.60 6.01
C GLY A 157 6.98 -4.05 5.82
N GLY A 158 5.67 -4.28 5.75
CA GLY A 158 5.09 -5.59 5.49
C GLY A 158 5.39 -6.08 4.07
N GLY A 159 5.47 -7.39 3.93
CA GLY A 159 5.85 -8.04 2.67
C GLY A 159 6.22 -9.50 2.85
N GLY A 160 5.95 -10.29 1.81
CA GLY A 160 6.06 -11.74 1.87
C GLY A 160 5.37 -12.42 0.71
N ILE A 161 4.84 -13.61 0.96
CA ILE A 161 4.13 -14.43 -0.03
C ILE A 161 2.78 -14.82 0.57
N SER A 162 1.69 -14.52 -0.13
CA SER A 162 0.32 -14.90 0.27
C SER A 162 0.18 -16.42 0.44
N THR A 163 -0.76 -16.82 1.27
CA THR A 163 -1.15 -18.23 1.45
C THR A 163 -2.53 -18.53 0.84
N HIS A 164 -3.31 -17.50 0.53
CA HIS A 164 -4.65 -17.59 -0.03
C HIS A 164 -4.69 -17.30 -1.54
N PHE A 165 -4.06 -16.20 -1.99
CA PHE A 165 -4.20 -15.72 -3.36
C PHE A 165 -3.22 -16.39 -4.33
N PRO A 166 -3.72 -16.99 -5.44
CA PRO A 166 -2.87 -17.59 -6.46
C PRO A 166 -1.84 -16.64 -7.04
N LEU A 167 -0.73 -17.18 -7.53
CA LEU A 167 0.31 -16.41 -8.22
C LEU A 167 -0.25 -15.78 -9.50
N PRO A 168 -0.35 -14.45 -9.61
CA PRO A 168 -0.82 -13.81 -10.83
C PRO A 168 0.20 -13.94 -11.96
N ASP A 169 -0.29 -13.90 -13.20
CA ASP A 169 0.53 -14.13 -14.41
C ASP A 169 1.74 -13.20 -14.49
N TRP A 170 1.57 -11.94 -14.10
CA TRP A 170 2.62 -10.91 -14.12
C TRP A 170 3.70 -11.11 -13.03
N GLN A 171 3.53 -12.05 -12.08
CA GLN A 171 4.56 -12.43 -11.10
C GLN A 171 5.18 -13.82 -11.35
N LYS A 172 4.75 -14.57 -12.37
CA LYS A 172 5.13 -16.00 -12.56
C LYS A 172 6.63 -16.27 -12.61
N SER A 173 7.44 -15.32 -13.07
CA SER A 173 8.90 -15.47 -13.19
C SER A 173 9.68 -14.97 -11.97
N LEU A 174 9.00 -14.43 -10.96
CA LEU A 174 9.63 -13.79 -9.82
C LEU A 174 10.07 -14.79 -8.76
N LYS A 175 11.01 -14.33 -7.92
CA LYS A 175 11.53 -15.08 -6.78
C LYS A 175 11.61 -14.16 -5.58
N ALA A 176 11.29 -14.68 -4.41
CA ALA A 176 11.58 -14.00 -3.15
C ALA A 176 12.97 -14.39 -2.66
N VAL A 177 13.68 -13.43 -2.06
CA VAL A 177 14.99 -13.63 -1.42
C VAL A 177 14.79 -13.59 0.09
N ARG A 178 15.29 -14.61 0.80
CA ARG A 178 15.27 -14.66 2.27
C ARG A 178 16.50 -13.98 2.87
N THR A 179 16.45 -13.59 4.15
CA THR A 179 17.58 -12.97 4.90
C THR A 179 18.85 -13.83 4.98
N GLY A 180 18.80 -15.11 4.60
CA GLY A 180 19.96 -15.98 4.38
C GLY A 180 20.48 -16.07 2.93
N GLY A 181 19.95 -15.27 2.00
CA GLY A 181 20.30 -15.27 0.58
C GLY A 181 19.64 -16.37 -0.27
N LYS A 182 18.84 -17.25 0.33
CA LYS A 182 18.10 -18.28 -0.40
C LYS A 182 17.03 -17.63 -1.27
N GLN A 183 17.06 -17.93 -2.57
CA GLN A 183 16.03 -17.51 -3.52
C GLN A 183 15.02 -18.64 -3.74
N THR A 184 13.73 -18.32 -3.67
CA THR A 184 12.63 -19.28 -3.89
C THR A 184 11.65 -18.69 -4.89
N ALA A 185 11.27 -19.47 -5.90
CA ALA A 185 10.20 -19.06 -6.82
C ALA A 185 8.90 -18.82 -6.04
N LEU A 186 8.13 -17.81 -6.47
CA LEU A 186 6.85 -17.53 -5.84
C LEU A 186 5.88 -18.70 -6.08
N SER A 187 5.18 -19.10 -5.03
CA SER A 187 4.08 -20.10 -5.11
C SER A 187 2.71 -19.43 -5.20
N HIS A 188 2.59 -18.20 -4.72
CA HIS A 188 1.37 -17.41 -4.56
C HIS A 188 1.72 -15.93 -4.77
N ARG A 189 0.72 -15.04 -4.70
CA ARG A 189 0.90 -13.58 -4.82
C ARG A 189 1.99 -13.09 -3.85
N GLY A 190 3.06 -12.50 -4.38
CA GLY A 190 4.13 -11.87 -3.60
C GLY A 190 3.79 -10.42 -3.28
N VAL A 191 4.02 -9.97 -2.05
CA VAL A 191 3.73 -8.62 -1.53
C VAL A 191 5.04 -7.94 -1.10
N PRO A 192 5.22 -6.62 -1.27
CA PRO A 192 4.32 -5.66 -1.93
C PRO A 192 4.55 -5.58 -3.45
N ASP A 193 3.79 -4.72 -4.14
CA ASP A 193 4.01 -4.41 -5.55
C ASP A 193 5.01 -3.27 -5.73
N VAL A 194 4.91 -2.25 -4.88
CA VAL A 194 5.70 -1.03 -4.90
C VAL A 194 5.97 -0.56 -3.48
N ALA A 195 6.83 0.45 -3.30
CA ALA A 195 7.11 1.01 -1.99
C ALA A 195 7.26 2.54 -2.02
N GLY A 196 7.45 3.12 -0.84
CA GLY A 196 7.76 4.52 -0.63
C GLY A 196 8.17 4.76 0.82
N ASN A 197 8.61 5.98 1.14
CA ASN A 197 9.10 6.29 2.48
C ASN A 197 8.01 6.01 3.53
N ALA A 198 8.35 5.23 4.55
CA ALA A 198 7.46 4.79 5.61
C ALA A 198 8.14 4.77 6.98
N SER A 199 9.47 4.84 7.07
CA SER A 199 10.15 4.90 8.37
C SER A 199 9.76 6.17 9.15
N PRO A 200 9.31 6.07 10.41
CA PRO A 200 9.06 7.23 11.25
C PRO A 200 10.32 8.07 11.51
N GLU A 201 11.53 7.49 11.41
CA GLU A 201 12.79 8.25 11.55
C GLU A 201 13.00 9.27 10.43
N THR A 202 12.43 9.00 9.25
CA THR A 202 12.44 9.89 8.07
C THR A 202 11.02 10.29 7.68
N GLY A 203 10.10 10.31 8.65
CA GLY A 203 8.66 10.34 8.43
C GLY A 203 8.08 11.67 7.90
N TYR A 204 6.76 11.67 7.74
CA TYR A 204 5.97 12.78 7.24
C TYR A 204 5.56 13.69 8.38
N LYS A 205 5.73 14.99 8.17
CA LYS A 205 5.25 16.00 9.12
C LYS A 205 3.78 16.30 8.83
N VAL A 206 2.90 16.01 9.79
CA VAL A 206 1.44 16.16 9.68
C VAL A 206 0.86 16.94 10.85
N LEU A 207 -0.34 17.48 10.69
CA LEU A 207 -1.04 18.30 11.68
C LEU A 207 -2.29 17.60 12.22
N VAL A 208 -2.11 16.74 13.22
CA VAL A 208 -3.23 16.00 13.83
C VAL A 208 -3.79 16.78 15.01
N GLN A 209 -5.10 17.10 14.97
CA GLN A 209 -5.80 17.85 16.02
C GLN A 209 -5.11 19.17 16.40
N GLY A 210 -4.53 19.85 15.40
CA GLY A 210 -3.82 21.12 15.57
C GLY A 210 -2.42 21.00 16.18
N GLN A 211 -1.88 19.79 16.36
CA GLN A 211 -0.52 19.55 16.83
C GLN A 211 0.35 18.98 15.70
N TRP A 212 1.51 19.60 15.48
CA TRP A 212 2.49 19.06 14.54
C TRP A 212 3.13 17.81 15.12
N THR A 213 3.12 16.73 14.34
CA THR A 213 3.79 15.47 14.66
C THR A 213 4.53 14.92 13.44
N VAL A 214 5.35 13.90 13.64
CA VAL A 214 5.97 13.11 12.57
C VAL A 214 5.42 11.70 12.66
N VAL A 215 4.95 11.18 11.53
CA VAL A 215 4.41 9.82 11.41
C VAL A 215 5.09 9.08 10.26
N GLY A 216 5.14 7.76 10.37
CA GLY A 216 5.59 6.86 9.32
C GLY A 216 4.46 5.89 8.96
N GLY A 217 4.83 4.62 8.75
CA GLY A 217 3.91 3.57 8.36
C GLY A 217 3.71 3.49 6.85
N THR A 218 3.43 2.29 6.37
CA THR A 218 2.95 2.05 5.00
C THR A 218 1.59 2.69 4.76
N SER A 219 0.86 3.03 5.83
CA SER A 219 -0.27 3.97 5.81
C SER A 219 0.02 5.28 5.09
N ALA A 220 1.26 5.78 5.11
CA ALA A 220 1.62 6.99 4.35
C ALA A 220 1.87 6.71 2.86
N VAL A 221 2.11 5.46 2.47
CA VAL A 221 2.55 5.08 1.12
C VAL A 221 1.37 4.81 0.20
N ALA A 222 0.28 4.21 0.70
CA ALA A 222 -0.97 4.08 -0.05
C ALA A 222 -1.51 5.44 -0.56
N PRO A 223 -1.66 6.49 0.27
CA PRO A 223 -2.09 7.82 -0.17
C PRO A 223 -1.03 8.52 -1.02
N LEU A 224 0.26 8.27 -0.80
CA LEU A 224 1.35 8.79 -1.66
C LEU A 224 1.19 8.29 -3.10
N TRP A 225 1.01 6.99 -3.29
CA TRP A 225 0.76 6.38 -4.60
C TRP A 225 -0.60 6.81 -5.17
N ALA A 226 -1.64 6.90 -4.34
CA ALA A 226 -2.94 7.36 -4.78
C ALA A 226 -2.88 8.80 -5.34
N GLY A 227 -2.15 9.70 -4.67
CA GLY A 227 -1.91 11.06 -5.13
C GLY A 227 -1.13 11.12 -6.44
N LEU A 228 -0.08 10.30 -6.60
CA LEU A 228 0.68 10.18 -7.85
C LEU A 228 -0.22 9.73 -9.01
N ILE A 229 -1.01 8.68 -8.79
CA ILE A 229 -1.91 8.12 -9.81
C ILE A 229 -3.01 9.11 -10.16
N ALA A 230 -3.57 9.84 -9.18
CA ALA A 230 -4.55 10.90 -9.44
C ALA A 230 -3.97 12.00 -10.34
N ARG A 231 -2.71 12.40 -10.12
CA ARG A 231 -2.02 13.36 -11.00
C ARG A 231 -1.78 12.81 -12.40
N ALA A 232 -1.37 11.54 -12.51
CA ALA A 232 -1.18 10.87 -13.80
C ALA A 232 -2.50 10.80 -14.59
N ASN A 233 -3.59 10.41 -13.91
CA ASN A 233 -4.92 10.35 -14.50
C ASN A 233 -5.36 11.74 -15.02
N ALA A 234 -5.18 12.78 -14.21
CA ALA A 234 -5.53 14.15 -14.58
C ALA A 234 -4.70 14.65 -15.79
N ALA A 235 -3.41 14.36 -15.82
CA ALA A 235 -2.53 14.75 -16.92
C ALA A 235 -2.85 14.05 -18.24
N ALA A 236 -3.31 12.79 -18.18
CA ALA A 236 -3.64 11.99 -19.36
C ALA A 236 -5.10 12.11 -19.81
N GLY A 237 -5.99 12.61 -18.96
CA GLY A 237 -7.44 12.66 -19.22
C GLY A 237 -8.13 11.29 -19.24
N LYS A 238 -7.48 10.24 -18.71
CA LYS A 238 -8.00 8.87 -18.57
C LYS A 238 -7.41 8.20 -17.33
N THR A 239 -8.02 7.11 -16.86
CA THR A 239 -7.59 6.42 -15.62
C THR A 239 -6.58 5.30 -15.90
N LEU A 240 -5.61 5.11 -14.99
CA LEU A 240 -4.70 3.96 -14.97
C LEU A 240 -5.42 2.66 -14.67
N GLY A 241 -6.42 2.69 -13.78
CA GLY A 241 -7.20 1.51 -13.40
C GLY A 241 -6.32 0.41 -12.84
N TYR A 242 -6.48 -0.82 -13.35
CA TYR A 242 -5.68 -1.97 -12.94
C TYR A 242 -4.26 -1.89 -13.55
N LEU A 243 -3.31 -1.44 -12.72
CA LEU A 243 -2.00 -0.98 -13.16
C LEU A 243 -0.89 -2.04 -13.02
N GLN A 244 -1.08 -3.04 -12.16
CA GLN A 244 -0.06 -4.02 -11.78
C GLN A 244 0.53 -4.74 -13.01
N PRO A 245 -0.26 -5.28 -13.97
CA PRO A 245 0.33 -5.95 -15.14
C PRO A 245 1.26 -5.05 -15.96
N LEU A 246 0.98 -3.75 -16.05
CA LEU A 246 1.82 -2.78 -16.76
C LEU A 246 3.07 -2.45 -15.96
N LEU A 247 2.94 -2.16 -14.66
CA LEU A 247 4.05 -1.84 -13.77
C LEU A 247 5.13 -2.93 -13.77
N TYR A 248 4.72 -4.20 -13.72
CA TYR A 248 5.65 -5.33 -13.68
C TYR A 248 6.43 -5.56 -14.99
N THR A 249 6.06 -4.88 -16.07
CA THR A 249 6.79 -4.90 -17.33
C THR A 249 7.54 -3.59 -17.62
N ALA A 250 7.36 -2.58 -16.77
CA ALA A 250 7.91 -1.26 -16.96
C ALA A 250 9.08 -0.98 -16.02
N ASP A 251 10.06 -0.24 -16.51
CA ASP A 251 11.13 0.36 -15.68
C ASP A 251 10.61 1.67 -15.05
N ALA A 252 9.56 1.59 -14.24
CA ALA A 252 8.86 2.76 -13.67
C ALA A 252 9.17 3.01 -12.18
N CYS A 253 9.99 2.16 -11.57
CA CYS A 253 10.34 2.26 -10.15
C CYS A 253 11.87 2.27 -9.98
N ARG A 254 12.33 2.93 -8.91
CA ARG A 254 13.70 2.89 -8.43
C ARG A 254 13.86 1.69 -7.52
N ASP A 255 14.71 0.76 -7.95
CA ASP A 255 15.04 -0.47 -7.24
C ASP A 255 15.69 -0.19 -5.86
N VAL A 256 15.22 -0.88 -4.82
CA VAL A 256 15.71 -0.79 -3.44
C VAL A 256 16.32 -2.13 -3.08
N THR A 257 17.65 -2.21 -3.06
CA THR A 257 18.35 -3.51 -3.00
C THR A 257 19.00 -3.82 -1.65
N GLN A 258 18.69 -3.05 -0.60
CA GLN A 258 19.37 -3.14 0.69
C GLN A 258 18.38 -3.10 1.86
N GLY A 259 18.55 -4.05 2.78
CA GLY A 259 17.72 -4.20 3.97
C GLY A 259 16.90 -5.49 3.94
N ASN A 260 16.08 -5.67 4.97
CA ASN A 260 15.17 -6.80 5.14
C ASN A 260 13.99 -6.34 5.99
N ASN A 261 12.87 -7.06 5.96
CA ASN A 261 11.71 -6.82 6.81
C ASN A 261 11.51 -7.91 7.88
N GLY A 262 12.60 -8.58 8.27
CA GLY A 262 12.56 -9.82 9.05
C GLY A 262 13.12 -10.97 8.21
N ASP A 263 12.24 -11.80 7.66
CA ASP A 263 12.62 -13.04 6.98
C ASP A 263 12.93 -12.88 5.49
N PHE A 264 12.43 -11.82 4.85
CA PHE A 264 12.72 -11.49 3.47
C PHE A 264 13.74 -10.36 3.37
N ALA A 265 14.59 -10.43 2.35
CA ALA A 265 15.63 -9.45 2.09
C ALA A 265 15.42 -8.77 0.74
N ALA A 266 15.75 -7.49 0.68
CA ALA A 266 15.80 -6.75 -0.55
C ALA A 266 16.91 -7.25 -1.49
N ALA A 267 16.66 -7.22 -2.79
CA ALA A 267 17.57 -7.72 -3.81
C ALA A 267 17.29 -7.05 -5.17
N PRO A 268 18.22 -7.09 -6.14
CA PRO A 268 17.97 -6.49 -7.45
C PRO A 268 16.70 -7.03 -8.13
N GLY A 269 15.85 -6.12 -8.60
CA GLY A 269 14.55 -6.42 -9.19
C GLY A 269 13.43 -6.46 -8.15
N TRP A 270 12.37 -7.22 -8.42
CA TRP A 270 11.29 -7.37 -7.43
C TRP A 270 11.78 -8.14 -6.20
N ASP A 271 11.44 -7.65 -5.01
CA ASP A 271 11.63 -8.36 -3.74
C ASP A 271 10.40 -8.28 -2.82
N ALA A 272 10.36 -9.18 -1.83
CA ALA A 272 9.25 -9.28 -0.88
C ALA A 272 9.37 -8.30 0.30
N CYS A 273 10.09 -7.18 0.12
CA CYS A 273 10.16 -6.07 1.08
C CYS A 273 9.63 -4.78 0.47
N THR A 274 10.01 -4.48 -0.77
CA THR A 274 9.73 -3.21 -1.46
C THR A 274 9.11 -3.38 -2.84
N GLY A 275 8.88 -4.62 -3.26
CA GLY A 275 8.29 -4.92 -4.55
C GLY A 275 9.20 -4.44 -5.67
N LEU A 276 8.66 -3.68 -6.61
CA LEU A 276 9.42 -3.05 -7.69
C LEU A 276 10.24 -1.83 -7.22
N GLY A 277 10.06 -1.37 -5.98
CA GLY A 277 10.73 -0.21 -5.40
C GLY A 277 9.87 1.07 -5.38
N SER A 278 10.52 2.22 -5.27
CA SER A 278 9.86 3.53 -5.13
C SER A 278 9.53 4.16 -6.50
N PRO A 279 8.47 4.98 -6.63
CA PRO A 279 8.05 5.46 -7.95
C PRO A 279 9.04 6.42 -8.61
N ASP A 280 9.29 6.23 -9.91
CA ASP A 280 9.65 7.33 -10.80
C ASP A 280 8.35 7.93 -11.35
N GLY A 281 7.94 9.07 -10.80
CA GLY A 281 6.64 9.66 -11.09
C GLY A 281 6.40 10.00 -12.56
N GLU A 282 7.45 10.40 -13.30
CA GLU A 282 7.32 10.70 -14.74
C GLU A 282 7.11 9.42 -15.55
N LYS A 283 7.86 8.35 -15.21
CA LYS A 283 7.73 7.06 -15.88
C LYS A 283 6.39 6.38 -15.56
N VAL A 284 5.92 6.46 -14.31
CA VAL A 284 4.58 5.99 -13.93
C VAL A 284 3.50 6.73 -14.72
N ALA A 285 3.59 8.06 -14.82
CA ALA A 285 2.63 8.83 -15.61
C ALA A 285 2.69 8.51 -17.12
N ALA A 286 3.85 8.08 -17.62
CA ALA A 286 4.02 7.67 -19.01
C ALA A 286 3.36 6.33 -19.34
N LEU A 287 2.99 5.50 -18.36
CA LEU A 287 2.27 4.23 -18.58
C LEU A 287 0.89 4.42 -19.21
N LEU A 288 0.31 5.63 -19.10
CA LEU A 288 -0.94 6.00 -19.75
C LEU A 288 -0.77 6.47 -21.20
N ARG A 289 0.44 6.67 -21.73
CA ARG A 289 0.61 7.32 -23.04
C ARG A 289 0.40 6.37 -24.21
#